data_AF-U7NYB5-F1
#
_entry.id   AF-U7NYB5-F1
#
_cell.length_a   1.000
_cell.length_b   1.000
_cell.length_c   1.000
_cell.angle_alpha   90.00
_cell.angle_beta   90.00
_cell.angle_gamma   90.00
#
_symmetry.space_group_name_H-M   'P 1'
#
loop_
_entity.id
_entity.type
_entity.pdbx_description
1 polymer ?
#
loop_
_entity_poly.entity_id
_entity_poly.type
_entity_poly.pdbx_seq_one_letter_code
_entity_poly.pdbx_strand_id
1 'polypeptide(L)'
;MQERGRGGIPGVLSALYDRLEQYYHRPSTIPSLNWANGSRKQMSSARREACISLLRVIVEVTDLSSLRVGQPTSEGFINYTVSYLADRAGISLHRARRAFRDLRRSGLISVSQARRLNDQGEYRGLPAVKQVNPLLFAIFGLGQRLRYERKKASQRLKKKAAKWKRSLGDVARFKLFAGGQLEEPTPSQHAQRKRHRLPERAQVSLERRRQIMLLAARLQQENPTWTARECNEEAQRLSLKELLA
;
A
#
# COMPACT_ATOMS: atom_id res chain seq x y z
N MET A 1 1.39 15.43 -5.53
CA MET A 1 -0.05 15.17 -5.69
C MET A 1 -0.24 13.66 -5.87
N GLN A 2 -0.93 12.96 -4.96
CA GLN A 2 -1.20 11.52 -5.11
C GLN A 2 -2.44 11.34 -5.98
N GLU A 3 -2.24 11.13 -7.28
CA GLU A 3 -3.33 10.70 -8.15
C GLU A 3 -3.85 9.34 -7.67
N ARG A 4 -5.13 9.28 -7.28
CA ARG A 4 -5.84 8.02 -7.06
C ARG A 4 -5.87 7.30 -8.41
N GLY A 5 -5.39 6.05 -8.48
CA GLY A 5 -5.36 5.33 -9.74
C GLY A 5 -6.76 4.97 -10.24
N ARG A 6 -6.86 4.70 -11.55
CA ARG A 6 -8.13 4.40 -12.23
C ARG A 6 -8.69 3.05 -11.78
N GLY A 7 -9.99 2.98 -11.49
CA GLY A 7 -10.72 1.71 -11.32
C GLY A 7 -10.17 0.76 -10.24
N GLY A 8 -9.56 1.28 -9.18
CA GLY A 8 -8.96 0.45 -8.11
C GLY A 8 -7.51 0.00 -8.37
N ILE A 9 -6.94 0.34 -9.52
CA ILE A 9 -5.53 0.12 -9.84
C ILE A 9 -4.67 1.13 -9.04
N PRO A 10 -3.51 0.73 -8.47
CA PRO A 10 -2.57 1.66 -7.86
C PRO A 10 -2.10 2.77 -8.81
N GLY A 11 -1.97 3.99 -8.28
CA GLY A 11 -1.66 5.18 -9.09
C GLY A 11 -0.37 5.06 -9.91
N VAL A 12 0.70 4.44 -9.39
CA VAL A 12 1.92 4.21 -10.17
C VAL A 12 1.74 3.25 -11.35
N LEU A 13 0.86 2.25 -11.21
CA LEU A 13 0.55 1.31 -12.30
C LEU A 13 -0.31 1.99 -13.36
N SER A 14 -1.31 2.79 -12.96
CA SER A 14 -2.09 3.62 -13.90
C SER A 14 -1.20 4.60 -14.67
N ALA A 15 -0.29 5.30 -13.98
CA ALA A 15 0.63 6.22 -14.63
C ALA A 15 1.58 5.52 -15.63
N LEU A 16 2.04 4.32 -15.29
CA LEU A 16 2.84 3.51 -16.24
C LEU A 16 1.99 3.07 -17.44
N TYR A 17 0.76 2.59 -17.21
CA TYR A 17 -0.18 2.18 -18.25
C TYR A 17 -0.36 3.26 -19.32
N ASP A 18 -0.54 4.51 -18.88
CA ASP A 18 -0.71 5.66 -19.78
C ASP A 18 0.57 5.97 -20.55
N ARG A 19 1.71 5.98 -19.85
CA ARG A 19 3.01 6.28 -20.48
C ARG A 19 3.44 5.21 -21.49
N LEU A 20 2.95 3.97 -21.38
CA LEU A 20 3.21 2.92 -22.37
C LEU A 20 2.68 3.26 -23.77
N GLU A 21 1.69 4.16 -23.89
CA GLU A 21 1.24 4.67 -25.21
C GLU A 21 2.37 5.33 -25.98
N GLN A 22 3.24 6.05 -25.28
CA GLN A 22 4.32 6.82 -25.89
C GLN A 22 5.26 5.93 -26.70
N TYR A 23 5.42 4.66 -26.30
CA TYR A 23 6.24 3.70 -27.02
C TYR A 23 5.68 3.34 -28.41
N TYR A 24 4.35 3.37 -28.60
CA TYR A 24 3.76 3.09 -29.93
C TYR A 24 4.27 4.07 -30.98
N HIS A 25 4.25 5.36 -30.62
CA HIS A 25 4.66 6.48 -31.47
C HIS A 25 6.19 6.68 -31.48
N ARG A 26 6.88 6.36 -30.38
CA ARG A 26 8.33 6.51 -30.23
C ARG A 26 8.98 5.21 -29.76
N PRO A 27 9.35 4.30 -30.69
CA PRO A 27 10.00 3.02 -30.34
C PRO A 27 11.36 3.17 -29.65
N SER A 28 12.02 4.32 -29.79
CA SER A 28 13.27 4.64 -29.10
C SER A 28 13.11 4.72 -27.57
N THR A 29 11.90 4.88 -27.06
CA THR A 29 11.64 4.94 -25.60
C THR A 29 11.98 3.62 -24.90
N ILE A 30 11.88 2.49 -25.60
CA ILE A 30 12.29 1.17 -25.08
C ILE A 30 13.17 0.45 -26.12
N PRO A 31 14.46 0.80 -26.22
CA PRO A 31 15.35 0.25 -27.25
C PRO A 31 15.49 -1.28 -27.17
N SER A 32 15.48 -1.84 -25.96
CA SER A 32 15.60 -3.29 -25.73
C SER A 32 14.45 -4.08 -26.36
N LEU A 33 13.26 -3.49 -26.49
CA LEU A 33 12.11 -4.13 -27.11
C LEU A 33 12.21 -4.12 -28.63
N ASN A 34 12.79 -3.08 -29.23
CA ASN A 34 13.12 -3.09 -30.66
C ASN A 34 14.21 -4.13 -30.97
N TRP A 35 15.24 -4.26 -30.13
CA TRP A 35 16.28 -5.29 -30.27
C TRP A 35 15.76 -6.72 -30.11
N ALA A 36 14.77 -6.93 -29.25
CA ALA A 36 14.12 -8.24 -29.07
C ALA A 36 13.47 -8.78 -30.35
N ASN A 37 13.20 -7.92 -31.34
CA ASN A 37 12.74 -8.31 -32.67
C ASN A 37 13.70 -9.28 -33.38
N GLY A 38 15.00 -9.23 -33.06
CA GLY A 38 16.04 -10.06 -33.68
C GLY A 38 16.38 -9.65 -35.12
N SER A 39 16.08 -8.40 -35.49
CA SER A 39 16.37 -7.83 -36.81
C SER A 39 17.05 -6.47 -36.65
N ARG A 40 17.91 -6.10 -37.61
CA ARG A 40 18.46 -4.75 -37.74
C ARG A 40 17.39 -3.72 -38.09
N LYS A 41 16.26 -4.16 -38.68
CA LYS A 41 15.13 -3.29 -39.00
C LYS A 41 14.27 -3.03 -37.77
N GLN A 42 13.67 -1.84 -37.74
CA GLN A 42 12.65 -1.49 -36.76
C GLN A 42 11.51 -2.51 -36.76
N MET A 43 11.06 -2.89 -35.57
CA MET A 43 9.91 -3.77 -35.39
C MET A 43 8.65 -3.18 -36.03
N SER A 44 7.88 -3.98 -36.78
CA SER A 44 6.60 -3.58 -37.41
C SER A 44 5.60 -3.02 -36.39
N SER A 45 4.78 -2.05 -36.80
CA SER A 45 3.73 -1.42 -35.98
C SER A 45 2.76 -2.44 -35.39
N ALA A 46 2.31 -3.44 -36.17
CA ALA A 46 1.40 -4.48 -35.70
C ALA A 46 2.00 -5.38 -34.59
N ARG A 47 3.33 -5.55 -34.59
CA ARG A 47 4.05 -6.30 -33.55
C ARG A 47 4.27 -5.43 -32.31
N ARG A 48 4.56 -4.13 -32.49
CA ARG A 48 4.63 -3.16 -31.38
C ARG A 48 3.30 -3.06 -30.66
N GLU A 49 2.21 -2.91 -31.40
CA GLU A 49 0.84 -2.87 -30.88
C GLU A 49 0.55 -4.08 -30.00
N ALA A 50 0.82 -5.30 -30.49
CA ALA A 50 0.62 -6.51 -29.69
C ALA A 50 1.46 -6.53 -28.40
N CYS A 51 2.70 -6.04 -28.44
CA CYS A 51 3.53 -5.91 -27.24
C CYS A 51 2.96 -4.90 -26.24
N ILE A 52 2.47 -3.76 -26.72
CA ILE A 52 1.91 -2.70 -25.88
C ILE A 52 0.59 -3.13 -25.26
N SER A 53 -0.33 -3.69 -26.05
CA SER A 53 -1.62 -4.19 -25.55
C SER A 53 -1.43 -5.24 -24.46
N LEU A 54 -0.51 -6.20 -24.69
CA LEU A 54 -0.19 -7.20 -23.69
C LEU A 54 0.50 -6.62 -22.46
N LEU A 55 1.45 -5.70 -22.65
CA LEU A 55 2.19 -5.07 -21.53
C LEU A 55 1.28 -4.19 -20.66
N ARG A 56 0.33 -3.47 -21.27
CA ARG A 56 -0.70 -2.69 -20.56
C ARG A 56 -1.54 -3.57 -19.63
N VAL A 57 -2.06 -4.68 -20.15
CA VAL A 57 -2.81 -5.66 -19.35
C VAL A 57 -1.94 -6.26 -18.24
N ILE A 58 -0.69 -6.60 -18.56
CA ILE A 58 0.26 -7.10 -17.55
C ILE A 58 0.46 -6.11 -16.41
N VAL A 59 0.67 -4.82 -16.71
CA VAL A 59 0.82 -3.77 -15.70
C VAL A 59 -0.45 -3.61 -14.86
N GLU A 60 -1.63 -3.66 -15.48
CA GLU A 60 -2.92 -3.58 -14.80
C GLU A 60 -3.12 -4.71 -13.79
N VAL A 61 -2.75 -5.94 -14.16
CA VAL A 61 -2.93 -7.13 -13.32
C VAL A 61 -1.70 -7.49 -12.49
N THR A 62 -0.74 -6.57 -12.36
CA THR A 62 0.45 -6.76 -11.53
C THR A 62 0.17 -6.40 -10.08
N ASP A 63 0.47 -7.31 -9.16
CA ASP A 63 0.51 -6.99 -7.74
C ASP A 63 1.68 -6.05 -7.45
N LEU A 64 1.37 -4.84 -6.97
CA LEU A 64 2.37 -3.80 -6.72
C LEU A 64 3.43 -4.21 -5.69
N SER A 65 3.09 -5.06 -4.72
CA SER A 65 4.00 -5.41 -3.62
C SER A 65 5.13 -6.36 -4.08
N SER A 66 4.79 -7.33 -4.92
CA SER A 66 5.69 -8.38 -5.41
C SER A 66 6.17 -8.14 -6.85
N LEU A 67 5.49 -7.25 -7.59
CA LEU A 67 5.61 -7.05 -9.04
C LEU A 67 5.30 -8.30 -9.86
N ARG A 68 4.63 -9.29 -9.26
CA ARG A 68 4.19 -10.50 -9.94
C ARG A 68 2.85 -10.26 -10.60
N VAL A 69 2.66 -10.89 -11.76
CA VAL A 69 1.42 -10.85 -12.52
C VAL A 69 0.45 -11.86 -11.94
N GLY A 70 -0.60 -11.38 -11.28
CA GLY A 70 -1.47 -12.22 -10.48
C GLY A 70 -2.02 -11.49 -9.27
N GLN A 71 -2.70 -12.25 -8.42
CA GLN A 71 -3.33 -11.70 -7.22
C GLN A 71 -2.99 -12.53 -5.97
N PRO A 72 -2.69 -11.86 -4.83
CA PRO A 72 -2.57 -12.54 -3.55
C PRO A 72 -3.96 -12.90 -3.00
N THR A 73 -4.16 -14.19 -2.72
CA THR A 73 -5.33 -14.77 -2.05
C THR A 73 -4.98 -15.23 -0.63
N SER A 74 -5.99 -15.60 0.16
CA SER A 74 -5.79 -16.16 1.51
C SER A 74 -4.92 -17.42 1.51
N GLU A 75 -5.05 -18.23 0.47
CA GLU A 75 -4.36 -19.52 0.32
C GLU A 75 -2.99 -19.40 -0.36
N GLY A 76 -2.67 -18.25 -0.97
CA GLY A 76 -1.39 -18.07 -1.65
C GLY A 76 -1.41 -16.99 -2.72
N PHE A 77 -0.66 -17.20 -3.79
CA PHE A 77 -0.60 -16.26 -4.91
C PHE A 77 -1.02 -16.96 -6.20
N ILE A 78 -2.08 -16.47 -6.83
CA ILE A 78 -2.58 -17.02 -8.09
C ILE A 78 -1.93 -16.26 -9.24
N ASN A 79 -1.08 -16.96 -10.02
CA ASN A 79 -0.44 -16.39 -11.20
C ASN A 79 -1.36 -16.51 -12.41
N TYR A 80 -1.55 -15.42 -13.15
CA TYR A 80 -2.37 -15.44 -14.36
C TYR A 80 -1.68 -16.13 -15.54
N THR A 81 -2.44 -16.89 -16.35
CA THR A 81 -1.94 -17.59 -17.53
C THR A 81 -1.74 -16.65 -18.72
N VAL A 82 -0.96 -17.06 -19.71
CA VAL A 82 -0.78 -16.25 -20.94
C VAL A 82 -2.10 -16.18 -21.73
N SER A 83 -2.95 -17.22 -21.69
CA SER A 83 -4.27 -17.19 -22.31
C SER A 83 -5.16 -16.12 -21.67
N TYR A 84 -5.27 -16.10 -20.34
CA TYR A 84 -6.02 -15.07 -19.63
C TYR A 84 -5.57 -13.65 -19.98
N LEU A 85 -4.25 -13.43 -20.08
CA LEU A 85 -3.70 -12.13 -20.48
C LEU A 85 -3.99 -11.80 -21.95
N ALA A 86 -4.01 -12.78 -22.83
CA ALA A 86 -4.32 -12.61 -24.26
C ALA A 86 -5.79 -12.20 -24.45
N ASP A 87 -6.70 -12.91 -23.77
CA ASP A 87 -8.14 -12.67 -23.81
C ASP A 87 -8.45 -11.26 -23.31
N ARG A 88 -7.86 -10.87 -22.17
CA ARG A 88 -8.02 -9.51 -21.61
C ARG A 88 -7.37 -8.42 -22.47
N ALA A 89 -6.33 -8.75 -23.25
CA ALA A 89 -5.70 -7.82 -24.18
C ALA A 89 -6.41 -7.75 -25.55
N GLY A 90 -7.42 -8.58 -25.80
CA GLY A 90 -8.13 -8.63 -27.08
C GLY A 90 -7.26 -9.07 -28.26
N ILE A 91 -6.22 -9.88 -28.03
CA ILE A 91 -5.32 -10.38 -29.09
C ILE A 91 -5.29 -11.90 -29.11
N SER A 92 -5.08 -12.49 -30.28
CA SER A 92 -4.99 -13.94 -30.39
C SER A 92 -3.84 -14.52 -29.56
N LEU A 93 -4.02 -15.74 -29.04
CA LEU A 93 -3.01 -16.42 -28.22
C LEU A 93 -1.66 -16.53 -28.91
N HIS A 94 -1.63 -16.71 -30.24
CA HIS A 94 -0.40 -16.76 -31.02
C HIS A 94 0.33 -15.41 -31.00
N ARG A 95 -0.39 -14.30 -31.20
CA ARG A 95 0.17 -12.94 -31.10
C ARG A 95 0.65 -12.66 -29.67
N ALA A 96 -0.14 -13.04 -28.67
CA ALA A 96 0.23 -12.87 -27.27
C ALA A 96 1.51 -13.65 -26.91
N ARG A 97 1.64 -14.92 -27.32
CA ARG A 97 2.85 -15.73 -27.10
C ARG A 97 4.08 -15.11 -27.75
N ARG A 98 3.94 -14.57 -28.97
CA ARG A 98 5.03 -13.87 -29.67
C ARG A 98 5.43 -12.59 -28.93
N ALA A 99 4.46 -11.74 -28.60
CA ALA A 99 4.69 -10.52 -27.82
C ALA A 99 5.35 -10.81 -26.47
N PHE A 100 4.88 -11.85 -25.76
CA PHE A 100 5.45 -12.26 -24.47
C PHE A 100 6.91 -12.70 -24.59
N ARG A 101 7.28 -13.37 -25.70
CA ARG A 101 8.67 -13.72 -26.01
C ARG A 101 9.53 -12.47 -26.18
N ASP A 102 9.01 -11.44 -26.84
CA ASP A 102 9.71 -10.17 -27.06
C ASP A 102 9.86 -9.37 -25.75
N LEU A 103 8.81 -9.33 -24.93
CA LEU A 103 8.83 -8.72 -23.60
C LEU A 103 9.83 -9.42 -22.66
N ARG A 104 9.96 -10.75 -22.76
CA ARG A 104 10.97 -11.51 -22.01
C ARG A 104 12.39 -11.24 -22.52
N ARG A 105 12.61 -11.27 -23.84
CA ARG A 105 13.93 -11.03 -24.45
C ARG A 105 14.45 -9.62 -24.21
N SER A 106 13.55 -8.64 -24.14
CA SER A 106 13.87 -7.25 -23.83
C SER A 106 14.17 -6.97 -22.35
N GLY A 107 14.01 -7.98 -21.48
CA GLY A 107 14.26 -7.86 -20.05
C GLY A 107 13.17 -7.10 -19.29
N LEU A 108 12.04 -6.76 -19.93
CA LEU A 108 10.92 -6.08 -19.29
C LEU A 108 10.16 -7.00 -18.34
N ILE A 109 10.15 -8.30 -18.62
CA ILE A 109 9.46 -9.33 -17.84
C ILE A 109 10.38 -10.52 -17.63
N SER A 110 10.45 -11.02 -16.39
CA SER A 110 11.07 -12.29 -16.07
C SER A 110 10.00 -13.38 -15.86
N VAL A 111 10.35 -14.61 -16.21
CA VAL A 111 9.44 -15.76 -16.15
C VAL A 111 10.17 -16.93 -15.51
N SER A 112 9.60 -17.50 -14.45
CA SER A 112 10.07 -18.74 -13.85
C SER A 112 8.93 -19.77 -13.82
N GLN A 113 9.22 -21.00 -14.23
CA GLN A 113 8.24 -22.08 -14.22
C GLN A 113 8.19 -22.70 -12.83
N ALA A 114 7.03 -22.62 -12.17
CA ALA A 114 6.82 -23.31 -10.90
C ALA A 114 6.45 -24.77 -11.17
N ARG A 115 7.00 -25.68 -10.38
CA ARG A 115 6.69 -27.12 -10.38
C ARG A 115 6.36 -27.53 -8.96
N ARG A 116 5.36 -28.39 -8.79
CA ARG A 116 5.00 -28.97 -7.50
C ARG A 116 5.05 -30.48 -7.61
N LEU A 117 5.61 -31.14 -6.61
CA LEU A 117 5.52 -32.59 -6.47
C LEU A 117 4.17 -32.92 -5.84
N ASN A 118 3.41 -33.82 -6.45
CA ASN A 118 2.19 -34.36 -5.86
C ASN A 118 2.54 -35.42 -4.80
N ASP A 119 1.57 -35.77 -3.96
CA ASP A 119 1.74 -36.80 -2.91
C ASP A 119 2.06 -38.20 -3.49
N GLN A 120 1.74 -38.40 -4.78
CA GLN A 120 2.07 -39.61 -5.55
C GLN A 120 3.47 -39.56 -6.21
N GLY A 121 4.28 -38.53 -5.94
CA GLY A 121 5.63 -38.40 -6.50
C GLY A 121 5.70 -37.85 -7.93
N GLU A 122 4.56 -37.49 -8.55
CA GLU A 122 4.54 -36.89 -9.89
C GLU A 122 4.74 -35.37 -9.87
N TYR A 123 5.49 -34.83 -10.84
CA TYR A 123 5.64 -33.39 -11.02
C TYR A 123 4.46 -32.77 -11.76
N ARG A 124 3.68 -31.93 -11.07
CA ARG A 124 2.64 -31.11 -11.69
C ARG A 124 3.18 -29.72 -12.08
N GLY A 125 2.95 -29.34 -13.33
CA GLY A 125 3.26 -28.01 -13.84
C GLY A 125 2.28 -26.96 -13.29
N LEU A 126 2.79 -25.96 -12.58
CA LEU A 126 1.99 -24.82 -12.14
C LEU A 126 2.07 -23.67 -13.15
N PRO A 127 1.09 -22.74 -13.15
CA PRO A 127 1.20 -21.52 -13.94
C PRO A 127 2.52 -20.79 -13.63
N ALA A 128 3.27 -20.46 -14.69
CA ALA A 128 4.57 -19.80 -14.53
C ALA A 128 4.43 -18.48 -13.75
N VAL A 129 5.40 -18.18 -12.91
CA VAL A 129 5.50 -16.90 -12.22
C VAL A 129 6.08 -15.89 -13.19
N LYS A 130 5.38 -14.78 -13.37
CA LYS A 130 5.72 -13.72 -14.32
C LYS A 130 5.91 -12.46 -13.50
N GLN A 131 7.03 -11.78 -13.67
CA GLN A 131 7.36 -10.62 -12.85
C GLN A 131 7.78 -9.45 -13.73
N VAL A 132 7.21 -8.28 -13.46
CA VAL A 132 7.57 -7.04 -14.14
C VAL A 132 8.88 -6.51 -13.57
N ASN A 133 9.81 -6.16 -14.46
CA ASN A 133 11.10 -5.60 -14.06
C ASN A 133 10.90 -4.15 -13.52
N PRO A 134 11.37 -3.82 -12.30
CA PRO A 134 11.29 -2.46 -11.77
C PRO A 134 11.90 -1.39 -12.68
N LEU A 135 12.88 -1.76 -13.51
CA LEU A 135 13.52 -0.85 -14.47
C LEU A 135 12.55 -0.32 -15.52
N LEU A 136 11.46 -1.05 -15.83
CA LEU A 136 10.40 -0.56 -16.71
C LEU A 136 9.83 0.77 -16.19
N PHE A 137 9.62 0.89 -14.88
CA PHE A 137 9.15 2.14 -14.27
C PHE A 137 10.22 3.23 -14.32
N ALA A 138 11.49 2.88 -14.19
CA ALA A 138 12.59 3.84 -14.25
C ALA A 138 12.73 4.48 -15.63
N ILE A 139 12.55 3.71 -16.71
CA ILE A 139 12.54 4.22 -18.10
C ILE A 139 11.54 5.36 -18.25
N PHE A 140 10.37 5.23 -17.63
CA PHE A 140 9.33 6.26 -17.65
C PHE A 140 9.41 7.27 -16.51
N GLY A 141 10.52 7.35 -15.75
CA GLY A 141 10.67 8.32 -14.65
C GLY A 141 9.79 8.04 -13.42
N LEU A 142 9.25 6.84 -13.27
CA LEU A 142 8.39 6.41 -12.15
C LEU A 142 9.15 5.62 -11.07
N GLY A 143 10.47 5.46 -11.18
CA GLY A 143 11.27 4.60 -10.30
C GLY A 143 11.16 4.94 -8.81
N GLN A 144 11.24 6.22 -8.42
CA GLN A 144 11.11 6.63 -7.02
C GLN A 144 9.67 6.47 -6.50
N ARG A 145 8.69 6.82 -7.33
CA ARG A 145 7.26 6.64 -7.02
C ARG A 145 6.95 5.15 -6.77
N LEU A 146 7.49 4.27 -7.62
CA LEU A 146 7.35 2.82 -7.45
C LEU A 146 7.89 2.36 -6.09
N ARG A 147 9.10 2.78 -5.69
CA ARG A 147 9.69 2.39 -4.40
C ARG A 147 8.80 2.78 -3.23
N TYR A 148 8.28 4.01 -3.23
CA TYR A 148 7.39 4.50 -2.18
C TYR A 148 6.05 3.74 -2.14
N GLU A 149 5.38 3.63 -3.29
CA GLU A 149 4.08 2.96 -3.36
C GLU A 149 4.19 1.47 -3.05
N ARG A 150 5.28 0.81 -3.46
CA ARG A 150 5.57 -0.59 -3.14
C ARG A 150 5.78 -0.80 -1.64
N LYS A 151 6.52 0.08 -0.95
CA LYS A 151 6.67 0.02 0.52
C LYS A 151 5.31 0.10 1.22
N LYS A 152 4.45 1.01 0.77
CA LYS A 152 3.07 1.16 1.27
C LYS A 152 2.22 -0.08 0.99
N ALA A 153 2.32 -0.65 -0.21
CA ALA A 153 1.61 -1.87 -0.61
C ALA A 153 2.05 -3.09 0.22
N SER A 154 3.36 -3.28 0.42
CA SER A 154 3.89 -4.37 1.25
C SER A 154 3.42 -4.28 2.70
N GLN A 155 3.36 -3.08 3.28
CA GLN A 155 2.81 -2.89 4.62
C GLN A 155 1.31 -3.21 4.71
N ARG A 156 0.53 -2.82 3.70
CA ARG A 156 -0.90 -3.18 3.60
C ARG A 156 -1.09 -4.68 3.49
N LEU A 157 -0.28 -5.36 2.67
CA LEU A 157 -0.34 -6.80 2.51
C LEU A 157 0.00 -7.53 3.81
N LYS A 158 1.04 -7.10 4.55
CA LYS A 158 1.37 -7.66 5.86
C LYS A 158 0.21 -7.53 6.85
N LYS A 159 -0.46 -6.37 6.90
CA LYS A 159 -1.66 -6.16 7.73
C LYS A 159 -2.81 -7.06 7.30
N LYS A 160 -3.04 -7.24 6.00
CA LYS A 160 -4.08 -8.12 5.45
C LYS A 160 -3.79 -9.60 5.80
N ALA A 161 -2.56 -10.05 5.63
CA ALA A 161 -2.13 -11.39 5.99
C ALA A 161 -2.26 -11.66 7.50
N ALA A 162 -1.93 -10.69 8.36
CA ALA A 162 -2.16 -10.79 9.80
C ALA A 162 -3.65 -10.91 10.15
N LYS A 163 -4.54 -10.26 9.39
CA LYS A 163 -5.98 -10.45 9.55
C LYS A 163 -6.44 -11.83 9.09
N TRP A 164 -5.94 -12.33 7.96
CA TRP A 164 -6.26 -13.67 7.47
C TRP A 164 -5.82 -14.79 8.42
N LYS A 165 -4.72 -14.59 9.15
CA LYS A 165 -4.25 -15.52 10.18
C LYS A 165 -5.05 -15.45 11.49
N ARG A 166 -5.77 -14.35 11.76
CA ARG A 166 -6.57 -14.21 12.99
C ARG A 166 -7.93 -14.83 12.74
N SER A 167 -8.29 -15.85 13.54
CA SER A 167 -9.64 -16.39 13.55
C SER A 167 -10.64 -15.34 14.05
N LEU A 168 -11.90 -15.45 13.63
CA LEU A 168 -13.00 -14.63 14.15
C LEU A 168 -13.10 -14.73 15.68
N GLY A 169 -12.79 -15.92 16.23
CA GLY A 169 -12.67 -16.16 17.67
C GLY A 169 -11.49 -15.44 18.33
N ASP A 170 -10.34 -15.32 17.66
CA ASP A 170 -9.19 -14.58 18.20
C ASP A 170 -9.41 -13.08 18.15
N VAL A 171 -10.19 -12.60 17.18
CA VAL A 171 -10.65 -11.21 17.12
C VAL A 171 -11.67 -10.94 18.23
N ALA A 172 -12.61 -11.85 18.47
CA ALA A 172 -13.59 -11.74 19.55
C ALA A 172 -12.94 -11.79 20.93
N ARG A 173 -12.04 -12.75 21.20
CA ARG A 173 -11.27 -12.83 22.45
C ARG A 173 -10.41 -11.58 22.66
N PHE A 174 -9.73 -11.10 21.63
CA PHE A 174 -8.97 -9.86 21.72
C PHE A 174 -9.86 -8.65 21.97
N LYS A 175 -11.06 -8.56 21.37
CA LYS A 175 -12.02 -7.48 21.61
C LYS A 175 -12.68 -7.54 22.98
N LEU A 176 -12.95 -8.73 23.51
CA LEU A 176 -13.47 -8.92 24.87
C LEU A 176 -12.38 -8.62 25.90
N PHE A 177 -11.14 -9.06 25.65
CA PHE A 177 -9.98 -8.74 26.48
C PHE A 177 -9.62 -7.24 26.44
N ALA A 178 -9.67 -6.62 25.26
CA ALA A 178 -9.50 -5.17 25.08
C ALA A 178 -10.77 -4.36 25.42
N GLY A 179 -11.88 -5.03 25.73
CA GLY A 179 -13.19 -4.42 26.00
C GLY A 179 -13.40 -4.01 27.45
N GLY A 180 -12.41 -4.20 28.33
CA GLY A 180 -12.39 -3.59 29.66
C GLY A 180 -11.58 -2.30 29.72
N GLN A 181 -10.53 -2.19 28.91
CA GLN A 181 -9.62 -1.04 28.88
C GLN A 181 -8.95 -1.03 27.52
N LEU A 182 -9.34 -0.11 26.64
CA LEU A 182 -8.45 0.68 25.77
C LEU A 182 -9.29 1.51 24.80
N GLU A 183 -9.15 2.82 24.94
CA GLU A 183 -9.29 3.81 23.88
C GLU A 183 -8.56 3.38 22.60
N GLU A 184 -8.99 3.95 21.47
CA GLU A 184 -8.51 3.67 20.12
C GLU A 184 -6.98 3.48 19.97
N PRO A 185 -6.54 2.61 19.04
CA PRO A 185 -5.14 2.21 18.94
C PRO A 185 -4.23 3.39 18.61
N THR A 186 -3.25 3.63 19.48
CA THR A 186 -2.23 4.67 19.37
C THR A 186 -1.54 4.71 18.00
N PRO A 187 -1.32 5.91 17.42
CA PRO A 187 -0.58 6.07 16.19
C PRO A 187 0.91 5.75 16.39
N SER A 188 1.50 5.11 15.39
CA SER A 188 2.90 4.69 15.25
C SER A 188 3.92 5.62 15.91
N GLN A 189 5.04 5.07 16.41
CA GLN A 189 6.19 5.77 17.03
C GLN A 189 6.72 7.02 16.28
N HIS A 190 6.43 7.18 14.99
CA HIS A 190 6.69 8.42 14.23
C HIS A 190 5.79 9.61 14.64
N ALA A 191 4.59 9.36 15.17
CA ALA A 191 3.70 10.39 15.71
C ALA A 191 4.09 10.80 17.13
N GLN A 192 4.72 9.92 17.92
CA GLN A 192 5.26 10.26 19.24
C GLN A 192 6.43 11.26 19.16
N ARG A 193 7.25 11.20 18.10
CA ARG A 193 8.33 12.19 17.89
C ARG A 193 7.84 13.61 17.58
N LYS A 194 6.59 13.80 17.15
CA LYS A 194 5.97 15.14 17.01
C LYS A 194 5.24 15.61 18.27
N ARG A 195 5.16 14.79 19.32
CA ARG A 195 4.53 15.17 20.61
C ARG A 195 5.49 15.85 21.60
N HIS A 196 6.73 16.08 21.21
CA HIS A 196 7.66 16.99 21.90
C HIS A 196 7.74 18.28 21.08
N ARG A 197 7.42 19.48 21.57
CA ARG A 197 7.11 19.97 22.92
C ARG A 197 5.95 20.95 22.76
N LEU A 198 4.87 20.82 23.54
CA LEU A 198 4.02 21.98 23.77
C LEU A 198 4.91 23.04 24.43
N PRO A 199 4.87 24.32 23.99
CA PRO A 199 5.67 25.36 24.63
C PRO A 199 5.35 25.37 26.13
N GLU A 200 6.37 25.53 26.97
CA GLU A 200 6.30 25.40 28.44
C GLU A 200 5.10 26.15 29.06
N ARG A 201 4.74 27.31 28.49
CA ARG A 201 3.54 28.10 28.84
C ARG A 201 2.22 27.33 28.73
N ALA A 202 2.08 26.42 27.77
CA ALA A 202 0.88 25.59 27.57
C ALA A 202 0.84 24.37 28.51
N GLN A 203 1.99 23.95 29.05
CA GLN A 203 2.05 22.90 30.07
C GLN A 203 1.68 23.48 31.43
N VAL A 204 2.23 24.64 31.78
CA VAL A 204 1.90 25.40 33.00
C VAL A 204 0.41 25.75 33.06
N SER A 205 -0.23 26.06 31.93
CA SER A 205 -1.67 26.34 31.89
C SER A 205 -2.56 25.11 32.11
N LEU A 206 -2.13 23.94 31.62
CA LEU A 206 -2.84 22.67 31.81
C LEU A 206 -2.72 22.16 33.25
N GLU A 207 -1.53 22.28 33.85
CA GLU A 207 -1.29 21.91 35.24
C GLU A 207 -2.08 22.80 36.19
N ARG A 208 -2.12 24.11 35.94
CA ARG A 208 -2.96 25.07 36.70
C ARG A 208 -4.44 24.71 36.60
N ARG A 209 -4.94 24.38 35.40
CA ARG A 209 -6.34 23.95 35.23
C ARG A 209 -6.65 22.68 36.00
N ARG A 210 -5.69 21.75 36.08
CA ARG A 210 -5.81 20.51 36.86
C ARG A 210 -5.84 20.79 38.37
N GLN A 211 -4.99 21.69 38.86
CA GLN A 211 -4.97 22.10 40.26
C GLN A 211 -6.30 22.75 40.69
N ILE A 212 -6.84 23.66 39.87
CA ILE A 212 -8.14 24.31 40.14
C ILE A 212 -9.26 23.26 40.20
N MET A 213 -9.29 22.28 39.29
CA MET A 213 -10.29 21.21 39.32
C MET A 213 -10.22 20.33 40.57
N LEU A 214 -9.00 19.99 41.03
CA LEU A 214 -8.83 19.19 42.25
C LEU A 214 -9.26 19.96 43.50
N LEU A 215 -8.96 21.26 43.55
CA LEU A 215 -9.34 22.14 44.64
C LEU A 215 -10.87 22.34 44.68
N ALA A 216 -11.50 22.56 43.52
CA ALA A 216 -12.96 22.64 43.41
C ALA A 216 -13.65 21.34 43.85
N ALA A 217 -13.08 20.18 43.50
CA ALA A 217 -13.59 18.87 43.95
C ALA A 217 -13.47 18.70 45.47
N ARG A 218 -12.38 19.18 46.08
CA ARG A 218 -12.21 19.17 47.53
C ARG A 218 -13.19 20.11 48.24
N LEU A 219 -13.40 21.32 47.72
CA LEU A 219 -14.39 22.27 48.25
C LEU A 219 -15.81 21.74 48.18
N GLN A 220 -16.13 20.98 47.14
CA GLN A 220 -17.43 20.32 47.01
C GLN A 220 -17.63 19.18 48.02
N GLN A 221 -16.56 18.51 48.44
CA GLN A 221 -16.63 17.52 49.53
C GLN A 221 -16.78 18.17 50.90
N GLU A 222 -16.09 19.29 51.13
CA GLU A 222 -16.13 20.04 52.39
C GLU A 222 -17.43 20.84 52.55
N ASN A 223 -18.04 21.28 51.44
CA ASN A 223 -19.29 22.05 51.44
C ASN A 223 -20.33 21.44 50.47
N PRO A 224 -21.08 20.41 50.89
CA PRO A 224 -22.05 19.71 50.04
C PRO A 224 -23.25 20.56 49.57
N THR A 225 -23.49 21.72 50.19
CA THR A 225 -24.59 22.64 49.86
C THR A 225 -24.23 23.65 48.77
N TRP A 226 -22.94 23.76 48.41
CA TRP A 226 -22.47 24.72 47.41
C TRP A 226 -22.71 24.22 46.00
N THR A 227 -23.06 25.14 45.12
CA THR A 227 -23.20 24.84 43.70
C THR A 227 -21.84 24.70 43.03
N ALA A 228 -21.75 23.90 41.97
CA ALA A 228 -20.50 23.68 41.23
C ALA A 228 -19.86 24.99 40.71
N ARG A 229 -20.66 26.05 40.53
CA ARG A 229 -20.18 27.37 40.13
C ARG A 229 -19.42 28.05 41.27
N GLU A 230 -19.99 28.08 42.47
CA GLU A 230 -19.39 28.68 43.67
C GLU A 230 -18.07 27.97 44.04
N CYS A 231 -18.02 26.64 43.96
CA CYS A 231 -16.80 25.87 44.21
C CYS A 231 -15.67 26.20 43.22
N ASN A 232 -16.01 26.42 41.94
CA ASN A 232 -15.02 26.78 40.92
C ASN A 232 -14.53 28.23 41.07
N GLU A 233 -15.40 29.15 41.45
CA GLU A 233 -15.05 30.56 41.67
C GLU A 233 -14.11 30.70 42.88
N GLU A 234 -14.39 30.00 43.99
CA GLU A 234 -13.49 29.99 45.16
C GLU A 234 -12.18 29.24 44.90
N ALA A 235 -12.20 28.13 44.13
CA ALA A 235 -10.97 27.45 43.73
C ALA A 235 -10.05 28.33 42.88
N GLN A 236 -10.62 29.15 41.98
CA GLN A 236 -9.86 30.14 41.22
C GLN A 236 -9.30 31.24 42.12
N ARG A 237 -10.10 31.71 43.09
CA ARG A 237 -9.69 32.75 44.05
C ARG A 237 -8.53 32.30 44.93
N LEU A 238 -8.58 31.08 45.44
CA LEU A 238 -7.51 30.48 46.26
C LEU A 238 -6.24 30.26 45.44
N SER A 239 -6.37 29.73 44.21
CA SER A 239 -5.23 29.59 43.29
C SER A 239 -4.59 30.94 42.92
N LEU A 240 -5.37 32.02 42.82
CA LEU A 240 -4.85 33.37 42.59
C LEU A 240 -4.15 33.97 43.82
N LYS A 241 -4.67 33.70 45.03
CA LYS A 241 -4.04 34.14 46.29
C LYS A 241 -2.69 33.48 46.53
N GLU A 242 -2.57 32.18 46.24
CA GLU A 242 -1.30 31.43 46.33
C GLU A 242 -0.22 31.95 45.37
N LEU A 243 -0.59 32.70 44.33
CA LEU A 243 0.36 33.30 43.38
C LEU A 243 0.83 34.71 43.80
N LEU A 244 0.13 35.37 44.73
CA LEU A 244 0.39 36.74 45.16
C LEU A 244 1.00 36.81 46.57
N ALA A 245 1.09 35.68 47.27
CA ALA A 245 1.75 35.52 48.57
C ALA A 245 3.20 35.06 48.36
#